data_AF-A0A7G3WEW0-F1
#
_entry.id   AF-A0A7G3WEW0-F1
#
_cell.length_a   1.000
_cell.length_b   1.000
_cell.length_c   1.000
_cell.angle_alpha   90.00
_cell.angle_beta   90.00
_cell.angle_gamma   90.00
#
_symmetry.space_group_name_H-M   'P 1'
#
loop_
_entity.id
_entity.type
_entity.pdbx_description
1 polymer ?
#
loop_
_entity_poly.entity_id
_entity_poly.type
_entity_poly.pdbx_seq_one_letter_code
_entity_poly.pdbx_strand_id
1 'polypeptide(L)'
;KILLVDYTDLKNLKTTEIEAERFLHDGGLDSTHRYFITAANARGKLVVIDTKEGKLVAITETGGQTPHPGRGANFVHPEFGPVWATSHLGDDSVALIGTDPEGHADQAWKIVDSFPALGGGSLFIK
;
A
#
# COMPACT_ATOMS: atom_id res chain seq x y z
N LYS A 1 0.96 -14.60 1.99
CA LYS A 1 1.55 -14.90 0.67
C LYS A 1 0.71 -14.26 -0.43
N ILE A 2 1.35 -13.76 -1.48
CA ILE A 2 0.71 -13.17 -2.68
C ILE A 2 1.09 -14.03 -3.88
N LEU A 3 0.14 -14.30 -4.77
CA LEU A 3 0.40 -14.92 -6.07
C LEU A 3 0.31 -13.85 -7.14
N LEU A 4 1.44 -13.48 -7.73
CA LEU A 4 1.50 -12.62 -8.91
C LEU A 4 1.40 -13.51 -10.15
N VAL A 5 0.36 -13.32 -10.96
CA VAL A 5 0.09 -14.12 -12.16
C VAL A 5 0.29 -13.24 -13.39
N ASP A 6 1.16 -13.67 -14.29
CA ASP A 6 1.41 -13.05 -15.59
C ASP A 6 0.47 -13.65 -16.64
N TYR A 7 -0.42 -12.81 -17.17
CA TYR A 7 -1.42 -13.18 -18.17
C TYR A 7 -0.99 -12.88 -19.61
N THR A 8 0.26 -12.48 -19.84
CA THR A 8 0.76 -12.16 -21.19
C THR A 8 0.71 -13.37 -22.13
N ASP A 9 0.89 -14.59 -21.60
CA ASP A 9 0.67 -15.85 -22.31
C ASP A 9 -0.35 -16.70 -21.56
N LEU A 10 -1.60 -16.67 -22.03
CA LEU A 10 -2.71 -17.43 -21.45
C LEU A 10 -2.56 -18.95 -21.57
N LYS A 11 -1.66 -19.45 -22.43
CA LYS A 11 -1.38 -20.89 -22.57
C LYS A 11 -0.31 -21.36 -21.60
N ASN A 12 0.66 -20.50 -21.29
CA ASN A 12 1.80 -20.81 -20.43
C ASN A 12 1.89 -19.78 -19.28
N LEU A 13 0.85 -19.74 -18.43
CA LEU A 13 0.80 -18.81 -17.31
C LEU A 13 2.04 -18.95 -16.42
N LYS A 14 2.65 -17.81 -16.10
CA LYS A 14 3.73 -17.73 -15.13
C LYS A 14 3.19 -17.17 -13.83
N THR A 15 3.44 -17.89 -12.74
CA THR A 15 3.07 -17.44 -11.38
C THR A 15 4.31 -17.27 -10.53
N THR A 16 4.37 -16.20 -9.76
CA THR A 16 5.39 -15.96 -8.73
C THR A 16 4.71 -15.89 -7.37
N GLU A 17 5.13 -16.76 -6.47
CA GLU A 17 4.64 -16.79 -5.08
C GLU A 17 5.56 -15.94 -4.20
N ILE A 18 5.00 -14.91 -3.60
CA ILE A 18 5.73 -13.93 -2.80
C ILE A 18 5.32 -14.11 -1.33
N GLU A 19 6.31 -14.32 -0.47
CA GLU A 19 6.09 -14.28 0.97
C GLU A 19 5.72 -12.86 1.39
N ALA A 20 4.65 -12.74 2.16
CA ALA A 20 4.07 -11.49 2.60
C ALA A 20 3.33 -11.73 3.91
N GLU A 21 3.03 -10.64 4.63
CA GLU A 21 2.32 -10.68 5.90
C GLU A 21 0.96 -11.43 5.81
N ARG A 22 0.47 -11.90 6.95
CA ARG A 22 -0.83 -12.55 7.08
C ARG A 22 -1.96 -11.52 7.12
N PHE A 23 -3.18 -11.97 6.80
CA PHE A 23 -4.39 -11.13 6.80
C PHE A 23 -4.34 -9.99 5.77
N LEU A 24 -3.77 -10.27 4.59
CA LEU A 24 -3.92 -9.41 3.42
C LEU A 24 -5.40 -9.29 3.06
N HIS A 25 -5.82 -8.10 2.69
CA HIS A 25 -7.22 -7.79 2.39
C HIS A 25 -7.33 -7.03 1.06
N ASP A 26 -7.36 -5.71 1.11
CA ASP A 26 -7.53 -4.80 -0.01
C ASP A 26 -6.28 -3.95 -0.25
N GLY A 27 -6.24 -3.25 -1.38
CA GLY A 27 -5.08 -2.49 -1.81
C GLY A 27 -5.25 -1.91 -3.21
N GLY A 28 -4.30 -1.08 -3.61
CA GLY A 28 -4.27 -0.48 -4.94
C GLY A 28 -2.86 -0.26 -5.43
N LEU A 29 -2.76 0.14 -6.70
CA LEU A 29 -1.49 0.53 -7.27
C LEU A 29 -1.15 1.97 -6.89
N ASP A 30 0.14 2.25 -6.79
CA ASP A 30 0.66 3.61 -6.72
C ASP A 30 0.34 4.38 -8.02
N SER A 31 0.59 5.70 -8.01
CA SER A 31 0.32 6.58 -9.15
C SER A 31 1.00 6.18 -10.47
N THR A 32 2.12 5.45 -10.42
CA THR A 32 2.86 4.97 -11.60
C THR A 32 2.34 3.61 -12.11
N HIS A 33 1.39 3.00 -11.39
CA HIS A 33 0.88 1.66 -11.65
C HIS A 33 1.93 0.54 -11.57
N ARG A 34 3.05 0.75 -10.86
CA ARG A 34 4.14 -0.23 -10.73
C ARG A 34 4.10 -0.97 -9.40
N TYR A 35 3.79 -0.28 -8.32
CA TYR A 35 3.86 -0.83 -6.96
C TYR A 35 2.45 -1.10 -6.46
N PHE A 36 2.19 -2.34 -6.06
CA PHE A 36 0.94 -2.71 -5.41
C PHE A 36 1.09 -2.57 -3.91
N ILE A 37 0.23 -1.74 -3.30
CA ILE A 37 0.22 -1.43 -1.87
C ILE A 37 -1.06 -2.01 -1.28
N THR A 38 -0.94 -2.97 -0.37
CA THR A 38 -2.07 -3.70 0.21
C THR A 38 -2.00 -3.77 1.73
N ALA A 39 -3.16 -3.69 2.38
CA ALA A 39 -3.27 -3.77 3.82
C ALA A 39 -3.23 -5.22 4.32
N ALA A 40 -2.30 -5.50 5.23
CA ALA A 40 -2.40 -6.60 6.18
C ALA A 40 -3.19 -6.11 7.40
N ASN A 41 -4.51 -5.99 7.22
CA ASN A 41 -5.35 -5.13 8.08
C ASN A 41 -5.30 -5.51 9.56
N ALA A 42 -5.48 -6.78 9.91
CA ALA A 42 -5.44 -7.28 11.29
C ALA A 42 -4.04 -7.19 11.94
N ARG A 43 -3.03 -6.72 11.20
CA ARG A 43 -1.65 -6.52 11.66
C ARG A 43 -1.23 -5.04 11.68
N GLY A 44 -2.07 -4.10 11.26
CA GLY A 44 -1.71 -2.68 11.23
C GLY A 44 -0.58 -2.35 10.24
N LYS A 45 -0.45 -3.13 9.15
CA LYS A 45 0.68 -3.04 8.22
C LYS A 45 0.22 -2.83 6.78
N LEU A 46 1.02 -2.12 6.01
CA LEU A 46 0.99 -2.09 4.55
C LEU A 46 2.10 -2.96 3.98
N VAL A 47 1.80 -3.70 2.93
CA VAL A 47 2.73 -4.52 2.16
C VAL A 47 2.87 -3.91 0.78
N VAL A 48 4.11 -3.72 0.33
CA VAL A 48 4.44 -3.13 -0.97
C VAL A 48 5.10 -4.18 -1.87
N ILE A 49 4.53 -4.41 -3.05
CA ILE A 49 5.04 -5.33 -4.06
C ILE A 49 5.44 -4.56 -5.32
N ASP A 50 6.66 -4.77 -5.82
CA ASP A 50 7.04 -4.32 -7.16
C ASP A 50 6.48 -5.32 -8.17
N THR A 51 5.48 -4.90 -8.95
CA THR A 51 4.82 -5.77 -9.93
C THR A 51 5.68 -6.02 -11.16
N LYS A 52 6.65 -5.14 -11.45
CA LYS A 52 7.60 -5.30 -12.55
C LYS A 52 8.64 -6.37 -12.22
N GLU A 53 9.18 -6.32 -11.01
CA GLU A 53 10.22 -7.26 -10.56
C GLU A 53 9.64 -8.53 -9.91
N GLY A 54 8.36 -8.52 -9.55
CA GLY A 54 7.67 -9.64 -8.90
C GLY A 54 8.17 -9.90 -7.49
N LYS A 55 8.46 -8.86 -6.70
CA LYS A 55 9.11 -8.97 -5.39
C LYS A 55 8.46 -8.12 -4.32
N LEU A 56 8.55 -8.61 -3.08
CA LEU A 56 8.27 -7.80 -1.89
C LEU A 56 9.32 -6.69 -1.76
N VAL A 57 8.87 -5.46 -1.60
CA VAL A 57 9.73 -4.27 -1.44
C VAL A 57 9.77 -3.84 0.01
N ALA A 58 8.62 -3.80 0.68
CA ALA A 58 8.52 -3.33 2.05
C ALA A 58 7.29 -3.91 2.78
N ILE A 59 7.40 -3.96 4.11
CA ILE A 59 6.29 -4.14 5.03
C ILE A 59 6.40 -3.03 6.08
N THR A 60 5.41 -2.15 6.14
CA THR A 60 5.50 -0.91 6.92
C THR A 60 4.30 -0.81 7.86
N GLU A 61 4.55 -0.51 9.14
CA GLU A 61 3.47 -0.27 10.11
C GLU A 61 2.85 1.11 9.88
N THR A 62 1.52 1.20 9.89
CA THR A 62 0.82 2.47 9.67
C THR A 62 0.78 3.36 10.91
N GLY A 63 0.97 2.77 12.09
CA GLY A 63 0.73 3.43 13.38
C GLY A 63 -0.74 3.49 13.80
N GLY A 64 -1.68 3.21 12.89
CA GLY A 64 -3.11 3.09 13.14
C GLY A 64 -3.60 1.64 13.19
N GLN A 65 -4.86 1.46 13.57
CA GLN A 65 -5.49 0.15 13.78
C GLN A 65 -6.38 -0.23 12.61
N THR A 66 -6.13 -1.41 12.03
CA THR A 66 -6.95 -1.97 10.93
C THR A 66 -7.01 -1.03 9.72
N PRO A 67 -5.88 -0.80 9.01
CA PRO A 67 -5.88 -0.03 7.77
C PRO A 67 -6.84 -0.68 6.76
N HIS A 68 -7.67 0.14 6.14
CA HIS A 68 -8.69 -0.30 5.19
C HIS A 68 -8.79 0.69 4.02
N PRO A 69 -7.89 0.57 3.04
CA PRO A 69 -7.75 1.58 1.98
C PRO A 69 -8.82 1.53 0.88
N GLY A 70 -9.50 0.41 0.69
CA GLY A 70 -10.07 0.09 -0.61
C GLY A 70 -8.95 -0.02 -1.65
N ARG A 71 -8.89 0.92 -2.61
CA ARG A 71 -7.75 1.08 -3.53
C ARG A 71 -6.73 2.14 -3.06
N GLY A 72 -7.05 2.83 -1.97
CA GLY A 72 -6.34 4.01 -1.47
C GLY A 72 -6.47 5.22 -2.38
N ALA A 73 -5.73 6.27 -2.03
CA ALA A 73 -5.71 7.53 -2.76
C ALA A 73 -4.27 7.96 -3.06
N ASN A 74 -3.97 8.20 -4.33
CA ASN A 74 -2.67 8.70 -4.78
C ASN A 74 -2.72 10.22 -4.97
N PHE A 75 -1.69 10.93 -4.51
CA PHE A 75 -1.50 12.35 -4.81
C PHE A 75 -0.03 12.75 -4.60
N VAL A 76 0.33 13.97 -5.02
CA VAL A 76 1.67 14.53 -4.77
C VAL A 76 1.58 15.45 -3.55
N HIS A 77 2.22 15.05 -2.45
CA HIS A 77 2.35 15.89 -1.27
C HIS A 77 3.38 17.01 -1.53
N PRO A 78 3.13 18.26 -1.11
CA PRO A 78 4.04 19.38 -1.38
C PRO A 78 5.46 19.19 -0.82
N GLU A 79 5.61 18.46 0.29
CA GLU A 79 6.89 18.25 0.96
C GLU A 79 7.49 16.85 0.70
N PHE A 80 6.63 15.82 0.57
CA PHE A 80 7.08 14.42 0.55
C PHE A 80 7.07 13.80 -0.85
N GLY A 81 6.60 14.53 -1.86
CA GLY A 81 6.46 14.03 -3.21
C GLY A 81 5.28 13.06 -3.36
N PRO A 82 5.33 12.11 -4.31
CA PRO A 82 4.27 11.14 -4.52
C PRO A 82 4.01 10.26 -3.29
N VAL A 83 2.75 10.25 -2.84
CA VAL A 83 2.28 9.45 -1.70
C VAL A 83 1.01 8.68 -2.07
N TRP A 84 0.79 7.59 -1.33
CA TRP A 84 -0.44 6.84 -1.32
C TRP A 84 -1.03 6.87 0.10
N ALA A 85 -2.34 6.98 0.23
CA ALA A 85 -3.01 7.16 1.51
C ALA A 85 -3.98 6.03 1.84
N THR A 86 -4.08 5.70 3.14
CA THR A 86 -5.10 4.81 3.72
C THR A 86 -5.72 5.42 4.97
N SER A 87 -7.03 5.23 5.13
CA SER A 87 -7.73 5.42 6.40
C SER A 87 -7.74 4.13 7.21
N HIS A 88 -8.27 4.21 8.43
CA HIS A 88 -8.35 3.10 9.37
C HIS A 88 -9.79 2.85 9.83
N LEU A 89 -10.12 1.57 10.06
CA LEU A 89 -11.39 1.20 10.68
C LEU A 89 -11.33 1.28 12.21
N GLY A 90 -10.18 0.99 12.80
CA GLY A 90 -10.01 0.88 14.24
C GLY A 90 -9.75 2.21 14.96
N ASP A 91 -9.39 3.26 14.23
CA ASP A 91 -9.19 4.62 14.75
C ASP A 91 -9.40 5.67 13.64
N ASP A 92 -9.25 6.94 13.97
CA ASP A 92 -9.50 8.08 13.11
C ASP A 92 -8.31 8.51 12.25
N SER A 93 -7.20 7.76 12.26
CA SER A 93 -5.99 8.17 11.55
C SER A 93 -6.07 7.95 10.04
N VAL A 94 -5.43 8.85 9.30
CA VAL A 94 -5.07 8.70 7.88
C VAL A 94 -3.56 8.66 7.80
N ALA A 95 -3.01 7.60 7.23
CA ALA A 95 -1.57 7.43 7.05
C ALA A 95 -1.17 7.65 5.60
N LEU A 96 -0.06 8.36 5.39
CA LEU A 96 0.54 8.60 4.08
C LEU A 96 1.83 7.79 3.95
N ILE A 97 1.95 6.97 2.90
CA ILE A 97 3.18 6.25 2.55
C ILE A 97 3.83 6.87 1.31
N GLY A 98 5.13 7.13 1.34
CA GLY A 98 5.87 7.60 0.16
C GLY A 98 6.02 6.50 -0.89
N THR A 99 5.83 6.81 -2.18
CA THR A 99 5.78 5.81 -3.26
C THR A 99 6.79 6.02 -4.38
N ASP A 100 7.74 6.94 -4.22
CA ASP A 100 8.71 7.31 -5.27
C ASP A 100 10.16 7.00 -4.84
N PRO A 101 10.65 5.76 -5.06
CA PRO A 101 12.02 5.38 -4.73
C PRO A 101 13.10 6.04 -5.60
N GLU A 102 12.74 6.69 -6.72
CA GLU A 102 13.72 7.31 -7.64
C GLU A 102 13.89 8.81 -7.33
N GLY A 103 12.78 9.55 -7.24
CA GLY A 103 12.81 10.99 -6.98
C GLY A 103 12.80 11.37 -5.50
N HIS A 104 12.30 10.49 -4.62
CA HIS A 104 12.13 10.74 -3.18
C HIS A 104 12.57 9.52 -2.34
N ALA A 105 13.74 8.98 -2.65
CA ALA A 105 14.26 7.73 -2.08
C ALA A 105 14.25 7.68 -0.54
N ASP A 106 14.51 8.81 0.13
CA ASP A 106 14.50 8.88 1.60
C ASP A 106 13.11 8.66 2.21
N GLN A 107 12.05 8.92 1.44
CA GLN A 107 10.64 8.79 1.87
C GLN A 107 9.97 7.51 1.38
N ALA A 108 10.55 6.85 0.37
CA ALA A 108 9.96 5.68 -0.24
C ALA A 108 9.71 4.57 0.80
N TRP A 109 8.47 4.07 0.79
CA TRP A 109 7.97 2.97 1.61
C TRP A 109 7.92 3.23 3.12
N LYS A 110 8.11 4.48 3.54
CA LYS A 110 7.93 4.92 4.93
C LYS A 110 6.60 5.62 5.09
N ILE A 111 6.00 5.51 6.28
CA ILE A 111 4.92 6.42 6.65
C ILE A 111 5.55 7.79 6.88
N VAL A 112 5.17 8.75 6.03
CA VAL A 112 5.72 10.11 6.05
C VAL A 112 4.88 11.05 6.89
N ASP A 113 3.60 10.72 7.07
CA ASP A 113 2.68 11.48 7.92
C ASP A 113 1.52 10.61 8.41
N SER A 114 0.95 11.01 9.54
CA SER A 114 -0.27 10.43 10.12
C SER A 114 -1.04 11.50 10.88
N PHE A 115 -2.30 11.70 10.49
CA PHE A 115 -3.15 12.74 11.07
C PHE A 115 -4.59 12.24 11.27
N PRO A 116 -5.33 12.80 12.24
CA PRO A 116 -6.71 12.41 12.48
C PRO A 116 -7.66 12.95 11.40
N ALA A 117 -8.73 12.22 11.15
CA ALA A 117 -9.87 12.59 10.31
C ALA A 117 -11.17 12.62 11.16
N LEU A 118 -12.33 12.41 10.54
CA LEU A 118 -13.64 12.55 11.20
C LEU A 118 -13.90 11.51 12.32
N GLY A 119 -13.23 10.36 12.27
CA GLY A 119 -13.49 9.23 13.16
C GLY A 119 -13.08 7.90 12.51
N GLY A 120 -13.06 6.84 13.32
CA GLY A 120 -12.87 5.47 12.82
C GLY A 120 -14.07 4.94 12.04
N GLY A 121 -13.85 3.84 11.32
CA GLY A 121 -14.87 3.19 10.49
C GLY A 121 -14.96 3.74 9.06
N SER A 122 -14.01 4.58 8.64
CA SER A 122 -13.96 5.07 7.26
C SER A 122 -13.48 3.97 6.31
N LEU A 123 -14.37 3.54 5.41
CA LEU A 123 -14.08 2.50 4.42
C LEU A 123 -13.20 3.01 3.26
N PHE A 124 -13.26 4.31 2.95
CA PHE A 124 -12.58 4.93 1.82
C PHE A 124 -12.15 6.35 2.16
N ILE A 125 -11.03 6.78 1.58
CA ILE A 125 -10.69 8.19 1.47
C ILE A 125 -11.47 8.75 0.27
N LYS A 126 -12.22 9.83 0.49
CA LYS A 126 -13.03 10.50 -0.53
C LYS A 126 -12.70 11.98 -0.61
#